data_AF-A0A9J8C4X6-F1
#
_entry.id   AF-A0A9J8C4X6-F1
#
_cell.length_a   1.000
_cell.length_b   1.000
_cell.length_c   1.000
_cell.angle_alpha   90.00
_cell.angle_beta   90.00
_cell.angle_gamma   90.00
#
_symmetry.space_group_name_H-M   'P 1'
#
loop_
_entity.id
_entity.type
_entity.pdbx_description
1 polymer ?
#
loop_
_entity_poly.entity_id
_entity_poly.type
_entity_poly.pdbx_seq_one_letter_code
_entity_poly.pdbx_strand_id
1 'polypeptide(L)'
;MMAPRPSLQDDLAPLEVKFHSLDFRNVLHWKHPQKAVKNQTYFVQYKIYGDKEWTNSEHCQGIRLLECDLSQATSDPREWYYARVRSFSSEGFSSWVLSHRFYPQWESSFSPPQIKVTVTGRIISVQIRPPRTPLRGQKGSRIRVTKLQKLTFRIYLMHNDVEEEVYETDSCSKELVIEGLRPKTTYCLQAMSVTPRSGHKSLRSPSTCISTH
;
A
#
# COMPACT_ATOMS: atom_id res chain seq x y z
N MET A 1 -30.12 35.51 3.01
CA MET A 1 -28.78 35.63 2.41
C MET A 1 -28.58 34.46 1.47
N MET A 2 -28.52 34.69 0.15
CA MET A 2 -28.17 33.66 -0.81
C MET A 2 -26.64 33.44 -0.73
N ALA A 3 -26.20 32.19 -0.66
CA ALA A 3 -24.78 31.86 -0.76
C ALA A 3 -24.23 32.40 -2.10
N PRO A 4 -23.01 32.97 -2.13
CA PRO A 4 -22.40 33.41 -3.37
C PRO A 4 -22.28 32.21 -4.32
N ARG A 5 -22.64 32.42 -5.60
CA ARG A 5 -22.53 31.41 -6.65
C ARG A 5 -21.05 30.98 -6.74
N PRO A 6 -20.71 29.68 -6.72
CA PRO A 6 -19.33 29.24 -6.89
C PRO A 6 -18.76 29.82 -8.18
N SER A 7 -17.48 30.19 -8.16
CA SER A 7 -16.81 30.65 -9.37
C SER A 7 -16.78 29.51 -10.40
N LEU A 8 -16.82 29.81 -11.70
CA LEU A 8 -16.74 28.79 -12.77
C LEU A 8 -15.47 27.94 -12.68
N GLN A 9 -14.41 28.45 -12.03
CA GLN A 9 -13.17 27.73 -11.75
C GLN A 9 -13.31 26.69 -10.63
N ASP A 10 -14.21 26.89 -9.67
CA ASP A 10 -14.44 25.93 -8.57
C ASP A 10 -15.22 24.71 -9.05
N ASP A 11 -16.06 24.86 -10.09
CA ASP A 11 -16.71 23.74 -10.77
C ASP A 11 -15.71 22.78 -11.44
N LEU A 12 -14.46 23.23 -11.64
CA LEU A 12 -13.38 22.45 -12.21
C LEU A 12 -12.44 21.85 -11.14
N ALA A 13 -12.72 22.06 -9.86
CA ALA A 13 -11.91 21.52 -8.78
C ALA A 13 -11.95 19.98 -8.76
N PRO A 14 -10.82 19.31 -8.46
CA PRO A 14 -10.78 17.85 -8.29
C PRO A 14 -11.72 17.37 -7.18
N LEU A 15 -12.28 16.16 -7.33
CA LEU A 15 -13.17 15.57 -6.34
C LEU A 15 -12.53 14.37 -5.65
N GLU A 16 -12.99 14.03 -4.45
CA GLU A 16 -12.59 12.82 -3.71
C GLU A 16 -11.07 12.62 -3.61
N VAL A 17 -10.36 13.68 -3.21
CA VAL A 17 -8.90 13.65 -3.05
C VAL A 17 -8.53 12.79 -1.84
N LYS A 18 -7.88 11.65 -2.08
CA LYS A 18 -7.52 10.70 -1.01
C LYS A 18 -6.26 9.92 -1.33
N PHE A 19 -5.57 9.48 -0.28
CA PHE A 19 -4.45 8.57 -0.40
C PHE A 19 -4.94 7.12 -0.50
N HIS A 20 -4.32 6.36 -1.38
CA HIS A 20 -4.32 4.90 -1.35
C HIS A 20 -2.90 4.43 -1.05
N SER A 21 -2.76 3.52 -0.08
CA SER A 21 -1.46 3.05 0.37
C SER A 21 -1.41 1.52 0.47
N LEU A 22 -0.49 0.94 -0.29
CA LEU A 22 -0.19 -0.49 -0.30
C LEU A 22 1.33 -0.69 -0.26
N ASP A 23 1.82 -1.46 0.71
CA ASP A 23 3.25 -1.71 0.91
C ASP A 23 4.08 -0.42 1.02
N PHE A 24 3.52 0.65 1.61
CA PHE A 24 4.10 2.00 1.63
C PHE A 24 4.32 2.64 0.25
N ARG A 25 3.64 2.15 -0.79
CA ARG A 25 3.42 2.92 -2.01
C ARG A 25 2.21 3.82 -1.80
N ASN A 26 2.47 5.10 -1.56
CA ASN A 26 1.48 6.09 -1.15
C ASN A 26 1.11 6.96 -2.35
N VAL A 27 -0.04 6.68 -2.94
CA VAL A 27 -0.51 7.36 -4.16
C VAL A 27 -1.73 8.22 -3.83
N LEU A 28 -1.65 9.50 -4.16
CA LEU A 28 -2.80 10.40 -4.08
C LEU A 28 -3.67 10.19 -5.31
N HIS A 29 -4.96 9.96 -5.13
CA HIS A 29 -5.95 9.84 -6.21
C HIS A 29 -7.02 10.92 -6.06
N TRP A 30 -7.59 11.32 -7.20
CA TRP A 30 -8.76 12.20 -7.26
C TRP A 30 -9.63 11.83 -8.46
N LYS A 31 -10.82 12.42 -8.54
CA LYS A 31 -11.75 12.26 -9.67
C LYS A 31 -11.87 13.57 -10.45
N HIS A 32 -12.17 13.43 -11.74
CA HIS A 32 -12.61 14.56 -12.56
C HIS A 32 -13.91 15.14 -12.01
N PRO A 33 -14.08 16.47 -12.05
CA PRO A 33 -15.39 17.09 -11.94
C PRO A 33 -16.25 16.71 -13.16
N GLN A 34 -17.58 16.74 -13.01
CA GLN A 34 -18.50 16.40 -14.10
C GLN A 34 -18.35 17.32 -15.32
N LYS A 35 -17.91 18.56 -15.12
CA LYS A 35 -17.65 19.55 -16.17
C LYS A 35 -16.19 19.55 -16.67
N ALA A 36 -15.43 18.50 -16.41
CA ALA A 36 -14.02 18.41 -16.81
C ALA A 36 -13.84 18.60 -18.33
N VAL A 37 -12.84 19.38 -18.70
CA VAL A 37 -12.51 19.69 -20.10
C VAL A 37 -11.40 18.75 -20.60
N LYS A 38 -11.42 18.37 -21.88
CA LYS A 38 -10.48 17.39 -22.49
C LYS A 38 -8.98 17.70 -22.29
N ASN A 39 -8.60 18.94 -21.99
CA ASN A 39 -7.21 19.38 -21.84
C ASN A 39 -6.85 19.83 -20.41
N GLN A 40 -7.66 19.47 -19.41
CA GLN A 40 -7.40 19.82 -18.03
C GLN A 40 -6.15 19.12 -17.50
N THR A 41 -5.29 19.85 -16.79
CA THR A 41 -4.09 19.32 -16.13
C THR A 41 -4.15 19.55 -14.62
N TYR A 42 -3.33 18.81 -13.88
CA TYR A 42 -3.34 18.77 -12.42
C TYR A 42 -1.99 19.11 -11.83
N PHE A 43 -2.03 19.76 -10.68
CA PHE A 43 -0.88 20.21 -9.92
C PHE A 43 -1.04 19.74 -8.48
N VAL A 44 -0.03 19.06 -7.95
CA VAL A 44 -0.08 18.46 -6.62
C VAL A 44 0.94 19.10 -5.70
N GLN A 45 0.52 19.38 -4.47
CA GLN A 45 1.38 19.78 -3.37
C GLN A 45 1.16 18.88 -2.16
N TYR A 46 2.17 18.80 -1.30
CA TYR A 46 2.11 18.05 -0.05
C TYR A 46 2.82 18.80 1.07
N LYS A 47 2.56 18.40 2.31
CA LYS A 47 3.30 18.85 3.49
C LYS A 47 3.16 17.86 4.65
N ILE A 48 4.07 17.98 5.63
CA ILE A 48 3.93 17.30 6.92
C ILE A 48 2.96 18.09 7.80
N TYR A 49 2.19 17.39 8.62
CA TYR A 49 1.28 17.99 9.58
C TYR A 49 2.05 18.87 10.57
N GLY A 50 1.59 20.12 10.72
CA GLY A 50 2.27 21.13 11.54
C GLY A 50 3.12 22.11 10.72
N ASP A 51 3.54 21.72 9.51
CA ASP A 51 4.26 22.63 8.62
C ASP A 51 3.34 23.72 8.08
N LYS A 52 3.91 24.92 7.93
CA LYS A 52 3.23 26.08 7.36
C LYS A 52 3.23 26.05 5.84
N GLU A 53 4.39 25.74 5.26
CA GLU A 53 4.64 25.78 3.82
C GLU A 53 4.18 24.52 3.10
N TRP A 54 3.85 24.66 1.82
CA TRP A 54 3.49 23.57 0.92
C TRP A 54 4.62 23.32 -0.07
N THR A 55 4.93 22.05 -0.31
CA THR A 55 5.96 21.64 -1.27
C THR A 55 5.31 21.13 -2.54
N ASN A 56 5.80 21.57 -3.70
CA ASN A 56 5.39 21.04 -5.00
C ASN A 56 5.87 19.59 -5.15
N SER A 57 4.99 18.72 -5.64
CA SER A 57 5.42 17.43 -6.17
C SER A 57 5.90 17.64 -7.59
N GLU A 58 7.21 17.77 -7.79
CA GLU A 58 7.83 18.16 -9.08
C GLU A 58 7.36 17.31 -10.27
N HIS A 59 7.26 15.99 -10.11
CA HIS A 59 6.78 15.08 -11.16
C HIS A 59 5.26 15.09 -11.38
N CYS A 60 4.52 15.86 -10.58
CA CYS A 60 3.06 16.00 -10.64
C CYS A 60 2.62 17.44 -10.88
N GLN A 61 3.45 18.24 -11.56
CA GLN A 61 3.08 19.58 -12.04
C GLN A 61 2.64 19.50 -13.50
N GLY A 62 1.36 19.79 -13.77
CA GLY A 62 0.81 19.80 -15.13
C GLY A 62 0.49 18.41 -15.70
N ILE A 63 0.23 17.41 -14.85
CA ILE A 63 -0.08 16.04 -15.29
C ILE A 63 -1.54 15.90 -15.72
N ARG A 64 -1.84 14.94 -16.61
CA ARG A 64 -3.21 14.58 -16.98
C ARG A 64 -3.75 13.37 -16.23
N LEU A 65 -2.86 12.64 -15.55
CA LEU A 65 -3.24 11.52 -14.70
C LEU A 65 -4.06 12.02 -13.52
N LEU A 66 -4.96 11.16 -13.04
CA LEU A 66 -5.79 11.39 -11.85
C LEU A 66 -5.16 10.85 -10.56
N GLU A 67 -3.85 10.64 -10.62
CA GLU A 67 -3.07 10.11 -9.52
C GLU A 67 -1.66 10.70 -9.51
N CYS A 68 -1.08 10.74 -8.32
CA CYS A 68 0.30 11.17 -8.11
C CYS A 68 0.95 10.29 -7.05
N ASP A 69 2.04 9.60 -7.41
CA ASP A 69 2.82 8.81 -6.45
C ASP A 69 3.63 9.76 -5.55
N LEU A 70 3.27 9.81 -4.26
CA LEU A 70 3.91 10.63 -3.25
C LEU A 70 4.74 9.78 -2.27
N SER A 71 5.13 8.56 -2.65
CA SER A 71 5.84 7.64 -1.74
C SER A 71 7.16 8.21 -1.21
N GLN A 72 7.89 8.97 -2.04
CA GLN A 72 9.14 9.63 -1.60
C GLN A 72 8.87 10.79 -0.63
N ALA A 73 7.86 11.60 -0.97
CA ALA A 73 7.39 12.71 -0.15
C ALA A 73 6.86 12.27 1.23
N THR A 74 6.32 11.04 1.30
CA THR A 74 5.70 10.45 2.49
C THR A 74 6.52 9.27 3.04
N SER A 75 7.85 9.38 2.94
CA SER A 75 8.76 8.27 3.22
C SER A 75 8.98 7.98 4.69
N ASP A 76 8.75 8.93 5.60
CA ASP A 76 8.72 8.64 7.04
C ASP A 76 7.32 8.14 7.42
N PRO A 77 7.16 6.85 7.76
CA PRO A 77 5.84 6.31 8.07
C PRO A 77 5.26 6.85 9.38
N ARG A 78 6.06 7.52 10.22
CA ARG A 78 5.67 8.01 11.55
C ARG A 78 5.05 9.42 11.50
N GLU A 79 5.21 10.10 10.37
CA GLU A 79 4.67 11.44 10.16
C GLU A 79 3.25 11.40 9.61
N TRP A 80 2.53 12.50 9.82
CA TRP A 80 1.20 12.70 9.28
C TRP A 80 1.31 13.69 8.13
N TYR A 81 0.60 13.44 7.04
CA TYR A 81 0.73 14.20 5.81
C TYR A 81 -0.61 14.78 5.37
N TYR A 82 -0.53 15.92 4.70
CA TYR A 82 -1.60 16.40 3.83
C TYR A 82 -1.09 16.49 2.41
N ALA A 83 -1.96 16.25 1.45
CA ALA A 83 -1.75 16.65 0.07
C ALA A 83 -2.92 17.48 -0.41
N ARG A 84 -2.67 18.30 -1.43
CA ARG A 84 -3.72 19.04 -2.12
C ARG A 84 -3.48 19.01 -3.61
N VAL A 85 -4.57 19.02 -4.35
CA VAL A 85 -4.54 19.04 -5.82
C VAL A 85 -5.46 20.14 -6.31
N ARG A 86 -5.03 20.79 -7.40
CA ARG A 86 -5.87 21.71 -8.16
C ARG A 86 -5.76 21.38 -9.63
N SER A 87 -6.71 21.87 -10.40
CA SER A 87 -6.69 21.74 -11.84
C SER A 87 -6.32 23.04 -12.53
N PHE A 88 -5.93 22.95 -13.79
CA PHE A 88 -5.72 24.08 -14.69
C PHE A 88 -6.45 23.83 -16.02
N SER A 89 -7.10 24.89 -16.53
CA SER A 89 -7.85 24.89 -17.79
C SER A 89 -7.68 26.23 -18.52
N SER A 90 -8.43 26.45 -19.62
CA SER A 90 -8.48 27.75 -20.29
C SER A 90 -8.92 28.88 -19.36
N GLU A 91 -9.75 28.57 -18.36
CA GLU A 91 -10.24 29.52 -17.36
C GLU A 91 -9.23 29.77 -16.23
N GLY A 92 -8.05 29.14 -16.26
CA GLY A 92 -7.03 29.25 -15.22
C GLY A 92 -7.09 28.13 -14.17
N PHE A 93 -6.56 28.41 -12.98
CA PHE A 93 -6.48 27.45 -11.87
C PHE A 93 -7.79 27.36 -11.09
N SER A 94 -8.21 26.14 -10.74
CA SER A 94 -9.24 25.93 -9.73
C SER A 94 -8.70 26.17 -8.32
N SER A 95 -9.62 26.26 -7.34
CA SER A 95 -9.26 26.16 -5.93
C SER A 95 -8.52 24.85 -5.62
N TRP A 96 -7.70 24.89 -4.58
CA TRP A 96 -7.03 23.71 -4.04
C TRP A 96 -8.01 22.83 -3.28
N VAL A 97 -7.97 21.53 -3.56
CA VAL A 97 -8.74 20.53 -2.83
C VAL A 97 -7.83 19.68 -1.97
N LEU A 98 -8.08 19.71 -0.67
CA LEU A 98 -7.25 19.09 0.36
C LEU A 98 -7.66 17.62 0.56
N SER A 99 -6.67 16.75 0.74
CA SER A 99 -6.89 15.38 1.19
C SER A 99 -7.25 15.33 2.68
N HIS A 100 -7.85 14.23 3.12
CA HIS A 100 -7.80 13.92 4.55
C HIS A 100 -6.35 13.76 5.03
N ARG A 101 -6.15 13.91 6.33
CA ARG A 101 -4.85 13.71 6.97
C ARG A 101 -4.47 12.24 6.84
N PHE A 102 -3.31 11.97 6.26
CA PHE A 102 -2.83 10.63 5.96
C PHE A 102 -1.70 10.24 6.90
N TYR A 103 -1.81 9.09 7.56
CA TYR A 103 -0.78 8.54 8.45
C TYR A 103 -0.32 7.16 7.94
N PRO A 104 0.81 7.06 7.21
CA PRO A 104 1.18 5.84 6.50
C PRO A 104 1.29 4.60 7.40
N GLN A 105 1.79 4.75 8.63
CA GLN A 105 1.93 3.63 9.57
C GLN A 105 0.60 2.95 9.95
N TRP A 106 -0.51 3.67 9.89
CA TRP A 106 -1.83 3.13 10.23
C TRP A 106 -2.69 2.84 9.01
N GLU A 107 -2.54 3.63 7.95
CA GLU A 107 -3.42 3.57 6.78
C GLU A 107 -2.84 2.73 5.63
N SER A 108 -1.55 2.38 5.65
CA SER A 108 -0.99 1.45 4.66
C SER A 108 -1.54 0.04 4.87
N SER A 109 -2.09 -0.53 3.81
CA SER A 109 -2.31 -1.96 3.70
C SER A 109 -1.01 -2.65 3.27
N PHE A 110 -0.93 -3.97 3.48
CA PHE A 110 0.24 -4.76 3.12
C PHE A 110 -0.17 -5.99 2.31
N SER A 111 0.57 -6.28 1.26
CA SER A 111 0.39 -7.49 0.46
C SER A 111 0.75 -8.74 1.28
N PRO A 112 0.25 -9.94 0.92
CA PRO A 112 0.75 -11.18 1.51
C PRO A 112 2.25 -11.36 1.20
N PRO A 113 3.01 -12.06 2.06
CA PRO A 113 4.40 -12.38 1.76
C PRO A 113 4.48 -13.40 0.62
N GLN A 114 5.58 -13.37 -0.13
CA GLN A 114 5.92 -14.47 -1.01
C GLN A 114 6.50 -15.60 -0.19
N ILE A 115 6.08 -16.84 -0.46
CA ILE A 115 6.63 -18.03 0.19
C ILE A 115 7.36 -18.90 -0.81
N LYS A 116 8.43 -19.56 -0.37
CA LYS A 116 9.08 -20.65 -1.10
C LYS A 116 9.09 -21.86 -0.19
N VAL A 117 8.62 -22.99 -0.71
CA VAL A 117 8.42 -24.21 0.06
C VAL A 117 9.41 -25.27 -0.42
N THR A 118 10.03 -25.98 0.51
CA THR A 118 10.89 -27.14 0.24
C THR A 118 10.50 -28.29 1.15
N VAL A 119 10.70 -29.53 0.70
CA VAL A 119 10.35 -30.73 1.45
C VAL A 119 11.59 -31.59 1.70
N THR A 120 11.67 -32.17 2.89
CA THR A 120 12.72 -33.13 3.25
C THR A 120 12.09 -34.21 4.11
N GLY A 121 11.81 -35.38 3.50
CA GLY A 121 11.07 -36.46 4.15
C GLY A 121 9.65 -36.02 4.51
N ARG A 122 9.37 -35.89 5.81
CA ARG A 122 8.08 -35.49 6.39
C ARG A 122 8.09 -34.06 6.96
N ILE A 123 9.06 -33.26 6.51
CA ILE A 123 9.26 -31.88 6.95
C ILE A 123 9.06 -30.95 5.76
N ILE A 124 8.26 -29.91 5.94
CA ILE A 124 8.13 -28.79 5.02
C ILE A 124 8.82 -27.57 5.61
N SER A 125 9.78 -27.00 4.88
CA SER A 125 10.41 -25.71 5.23
C SER A 125 9.84 -24.60 4.35
N VAL A 126 9.39 -23.52 4.97
CA VAL A 126 8.73 -22.38 4.34
C VAL A 126 9.60 -21.15 4.51
N GLN A 127 10.27 -20.74 3.43
CA GLN A 127 10.98 -19.48 3.39
C GLN A 127 10.02 -18.32 3.12
N ILE A 128 10.04 -17.32 3.99
CA ILE A 128 9.10 -16.20 3.96
C ILE A 128 9.82 -14.95 3.47
N ARG A 129 9.24 -14.32 2.45
CA ARG A 129 9.75 -13.09 1.83
C ARG A 129 8.71 -11.99 1.98
N PRO A 130 8.89 -11.08 2.95
CA PRO A 130 7.99 -9.95 3.14
C PRO A 130 7.88 -9.06 1.89
N PRO A 131 6.75 -8.35 1.72
CA PRO A 131 6.60 -7.33 0.69
C PRO A 131 7.68 -6.25 0.77
N ARG A 132 7.85 -5.51 -0.32
CA ARG A 132 8.85 -4.46 -0.44
C ARG A 132 8.20 -3.12 -0.79
N THR A 133 8.71 -2.09 -0.15
CA THR A 133 8.32 -0.69 -0.41
C THR A 133 8.89 -0.19 -1.75
N PRO A 134 8.36 0.89 -2.33
CA PRO A 134 9.01 1.57 -3.45
C PRO A 134 10.31 2.29 -3.07
N LEU A 135 10.56 2.51 -1.77
CA LEU A 135 11.75 3.20 -1.27
C LEU A 135 13.00 2.33 -1.41
N ARG A 136 14.11 2.96 -1.81
CA ARG A 136 15.40 2.30 -2.00
C ARG A 136 16.29 2.51 -0.77
N GLY A 137 16.93 1.45 -0.31
CA GLY A 137 17.97 1.53 0.72
C GLY A 137 19.33 1.91 0.13
N GLN A 138 20.34 2.00 0.99
CA GLN A 138 21.72 2.37 0.63
C GLN A 138 22.31 1.55 -0.53
N LYS A 139 21.93 0.27 -0.65
CA LYS A 139 22.40 -0.64 -1.72
C LYS A 139 21.55 -0.55 -3.01
N GLY A 140 20.73 0.49 -3.17
CA GLY A 140 19.83 0.67 -4.31
C GLY A 140 18.63 -0.29 -4.38
N SER A 141 18.58 -1.33 -3.55
CA SER A 141 17.48 -2.29 -3.49
C SER A 141 16.29 -1.75 -2.70
N ARG A 142 15.08 -2.16 -3.09
CA ARG A 142 13.84 -1.84 -2.36
C ARG A 142 13.87 -2.41 -0.96
N ILE A 143 13.59 -1.58 0.04
CA ILE A 143 13.54 -2.02 1.44
C ILE A 143 12.26 -2.83 1.71
N ARG A 144 12.34 -3.78 2.63
CA ARG A 144 11.18 -4.56 3.09
C ARG A 144 10.24 -3.66 3.89
N VAL A 145 8.93 -3.88 3.76
CA VAL A 145 7.92 -3.19 4.58
C VAL A 145 8.18 -3.38 6.08
N THR A 146 8.75 -4.52 6.46
CA THR A 146 9.07 -4.87 7.85
C THR A 146 10.15 -4.02 8.50
N LYS A 147 10.90 -3.22 7.72
CA LYS A 147 11.81 -2.20 8.27
C LYS A 147 11.09 -0.97 8.80
N LEU A 148 9.89 -0.71 8.29
CA LEU A 148 9.09 0.49 8.58
C LEU A 148 7.90 0.16 9.50
N GLN A 149 7.34 -1.04 9.38
CA GLN A 149 6.20 -1.49 10.17
C GLN A 149 6.38 -2.93 10.63
N LYS A 150 6.10 -3.21 11.91
CA LYS A 150 6.07 -4.59 12.40
C LYS A 150 4.86 -5.32 11.82
N LEU A 151 5.11 -6.46 11.19
CA LEU A 151 4.09 -7.39 10.70
C LEU A 151 4.24 -8.76 11.37
N THR A 152 3.16 -9.51 11.43
CA THR A 152 3.20 -10.97 11.61
C THR A 152 2.70 -11.62 10.32
N PHE A 153 3.15 -12.84 10.05
CA PHE A 153 2.72 -13.62 8.91
C PHE A 153 1.98 -14.85 9.42
N ARG A 154 0.81 -15.13 8.84
CA ARG A 154 0.11 -16.39 9.07
C ARG A 154 0.25 -17.29 7.86
N ILE A 155 0.60 -18.54 8.09
CA ILE A 155 0.85 -19.56 7.08
C ILE A 155 -0.19 -20.64 7.32
N TYR A 156 -1.06 -20.81 6.34
CA TYR A 156 -2.12 -21.81 6.33
C TYR A 156 -1.59 -23.06 5.66
N LEU A 157 -1.69 -24.19 6.35
CA LEU A 157 -1.45 -25.51 5.81
C LEU A 157 -2.81 -26.13 5.44
N MET A 158 -2.98 -26.44 4.16
CA MET A 158 -4.21 -26.99 3.60
C MET A 158 -3.96 -28.40 3.09
N HIS A 159 -4.92 -29.30 3.31
CA HIS A 159 -4.96 -30.63 2.71
C HIS A 159 -6.35 -30.86 2.10
N ASN A 160 -6.41 -31.23 0.82
CA ASN A 160 -7.66 -31.36 0.05
C ASN A 160 -8.60 -30.15 0.19
N ASP A 161 -8.04 -28.94 0.08
CA ASP A 161 -8.74 -27.66 0.24
C ASP A 161 -9.38 -27.41 1.63
N VAL A 162 -9.06 -28.25 2.62
CA VAL A 162 -9.43 -28.06 4.02
C VAL A 162 -8.25 -27.49 4.81
N GLU A 163 -8.51 -26.45 5.59
CA GLU A 163 -7.53 -25.87 6.51
C GLU A 163 -7.25 -26.85 7.65
N GLU A 164 -6.03 -27.36 7.72
CA GLU A 164 -5.63 -28.27 8.79
C GLU A 164 -4.98 -27.51 9.94
N GLU A 165 -4.06 -26.60 9.62
CA GLU A 165 -3.30 -25.89 10.64
C GLU A 165 -2.91 -24.47 10.19
N VAL A 166 -2.76 -23.58 11.17
CA VAL A 166 -2.32 -22.20 10.95
C VAL A 166 -1.13 -21.91 11.85
N TYR A 167 -0.02 -21.55 11.21
CA TYR A 167 1.20 -21.14 11.88
C TYR A 167 1.33 -19.62 11.85
N GLU A 168 1.82 -19.02 12.93
CA GLU A 168 2.11 -17.59 12.99
C GLU A 168 3.59 -17.35 13.22
N THR A 169 4.15 -16.36 12.54
CA THR A 169 5.57 -16.02 12.62
C THR A 169 5.77 -14.52 12.53
N ASP A 170 6.83 -14.02 13.16
CA ASP A 170 7.11 -12.59 13.23
C ASP A 170 7.84 -12.06 11.99
N SER A 171 8.04 -10.74 11.94
CA SER A 171 8.77 -10.06 10.86
C SER A 171 10.26 -10.39 10.79
N CYS A 172 10.84 -10.98 11.83
CA CYS A 172 12.27 -11.26 11.96
C CYS A 172 12.61 -12.64 11.39
N SER A 173 11.67 -13.56 11.53
CA SER A 173 11.77 -14.94 11.09
C SER A 173 11.77 -15.02 9.55
N LYS A 174 12.75 -15.74 9.01
CA LYS A 174 12.90 -15.94 7.55
C LYS A 174 12.38 -17.28 7.09
N GLU A 175 12.17 -18.20 8.02
CA GLU A 175 11.85 -19.58 7.77
C GLU A 175 10.92 -20.11 8.87
N LEU A 176 9.95 -20.90 8.46
CA LEU A 176 9.07 -21.69 9.31
C LEU A 176 9.26 -23.16 8.93
N VAL A 177 9.41 -24.04 9.92
CA VAL A 177 9.54 -25.48 9.72
C VAL A 177 8.28 -26.17 10.23
N ILE A 178 7.69 -27.00 9.39
CA ILE A 178 6.49 -27.80 9.68
C ILE A 178 6.91 -29.26 9.66
N GLU A 179 6.76 -29.95 10.79
CA GLU A 179 7.21 -31.33 10.99
C GLU A 179 6.05 -32.29 11.20
N GLY A 180 6.32 -33.61 11.18
CA GLY A 180 5.31 -34.62 11.52
C GLY A 180 4.24 -34.84 10.46
N LEU A 181 4.47 -34.40 9.22
CA LEU A 181 3.49 -34.51 8.13
C LEU A 181 3.29 -35.97 7.68
N ARG A 182 2.07 -36.30 7.25
CA ARG A 182 1.77 -37.61 6.64
C ARG A 182 2.66 -37.83 5.40
N PRO A 183 3.24 -39.04 5.20
CA PRO A 183 4.05 -39.35 4.02
C PRO A 183 3.20 -39.39 2.75
N LYS A 184 3.82 -39.18 1.58
CA LYS A 184 3.16 -39.23 0.26
C LYS A 184 1.86 -38.41 0.17
N THR A 185 1.83 -37.29 0.88
CA THR A 185 0.64 -36.44 1.00
C THR A 185 0.93 -35.07 0.43
N THR A 186 0.04 -34.56 -0.42
CA THR A 186 0.11 -33.20 -0.95
C THR A 186 -0.48 -32.23 0.05
N TYR A 187 0.30 -31.20 0.38
CA TYR A 187 -0.13 -30.06 1.16
C TYR A 187 -0.02 -28.80 0.32
N CYS A 188 -0.96 -27.87 0.54
CA CYS A 188 -1.00 -26.58 -0.11
C CYS A 188 -0.85 -25.48 0.94
N LEU A 189 0.05 -24.53 0.69
CA LEU A 189 0.32 -23.44 1.62
C LEU A 189 -0.12 -22.10 1.06
N GLN A 190 -0.74 -21.31 1.93
CA GLN A 190 -1.06 -19.91 1.66
C GLN A 190 -0.54 -19.04 2.80
N ALA A 191 -0.14 -17.81 2.49
CA ALA A 191 0.37 -16.88 3.48
C ALA A 191 -0.42 -15.57 3.48
N MET A 192 -0.48 -14.91 4.62
CA MET A 192 -1.06 -13.57 4.74
C MET A 192 -0.21 -12.70 5.66
N SER A 193 -0.25 -11.39 5.42
CA SER A 193 0.33 -10.38 6.31
C SER A 193 -0.72 -9.89 7.30
N VAL A 194 -0.31 -9.72 8.55
CA VAL A 194 -1.11 -9.16 9.63
C VAL A 194 -0.35 -8.00 10.24
N THR A 195 -1.02 -6.88 10.46
CA THR A 195 -0.46 -5.73 11.17
C THR A 195 -0.91 -5.78 12.63
N PRO A 196 -0.05 -6.14 13.60
CA PRO A 196 -0.50 -6.44 14.96
C PRO A 196 -1.18 -5.26 15.68
N ARG A 197 -0.74 -4.03 15.39
CA ARG A 197 -1.28 -2.82 16.04
C ARG A 197 -2.69 -2.45 15.59
N SER A 198 -3.00 -2.63 14.31
CA SER A 198 -4.32 -2.27 13.74
C SER A 198 -5.23 -3.48 13.52
N GLY A 199 -4.69 -4.70 13.58
CA GLY A 199 -5.42 -5.93 13.23
C GLY A 199 -5.70 -6.07 11.73
N HIS A 200 -5.19 -5.16 10.88
CA HIS A 200 -5.37 -5.24 9.43
C HIS A 200 -4.74 -6.50 8.86
N LYS A 201 -5.44 -7.10 7.90
CA LYS A 201 -5.11 -8.39 7.29
C LYS A 201 -5.05 -8.23 5.78
N SER A 202 -4.02 -8.80 5.16
CA SER A 202 -3.98 -8.93 3.71
C SER A 202 -4.93 -10.03 3.24
N LEU A 203 -5.19 -10.05 1.93
CA LEU A 203 -5.67 -11.28 1.27
C LEU A 203 -4.64 -12.40 1.43
N ARG A 204 -5.09 -13.66 1.31
CA ARG A 204 -4.20 -14.82 1.26
C ARG A 204 -3.42 -14.81 -0.06
N SER A 205 -2.18 -15.28 -0.03
CA SER A 205 -1.38 -15.52 -1.22
C SER A 205 -2.01 -16.61 -2.10
N PRO A 206 -1.62 -16.68 -3.38
CA PRO A 206 -1.83 -17.89 -4.17
C PRO A 206 -1.32 -19.13 -3.44
N SER A 207 -1.97 -20.26 -3.69
CA SER A 207 -1.61 -21.55 -3.11
C SER A 207 -0.29 -22.06 -3.70
N THR A 208 0.60 -22.55 -2.83
CA THR A 208 1.84 -23.24 -3.21
C THR A 208 1.80 -24.66 -2.67
N CYS A 209 1.69 -25.65 -3.55
CA CYS A 209 1.50 -27.05 -3.14
C CYS A 209 2.79 -27.88 -3.30
N ILE A 210 3.03 -28.79 -2.36
CA ILE A 210 4.18 -29.70 -2.35
C ILE A 210 3.78 -31.05 -1.75
N SER A 211 4.44 -32.13 -2.18
CA SER A 211 4.20 -33.48 -1.66
C SER A 211 5.32 -33.93 -0.73
N THR A 212 4.97 -34.54 0.39
CA THR A 212 5.92 -35.27 1.24
C THR A 212 6.39 -36.56 0.60
N HIS A 213 7.60 -37.00 0.95
CA HIS A 213 8.18 -38.25 0.44
C HIS A 213 7.64 -39.47 1.19
#